data_AF-A0A3Q4IGD3-F1
#
_entry.id   AF-A0A3Q4IGD3-F1
#
_cell.length_a   1.000
_cell.length_b   1.000
_cell.length_c   1.000
_cell.angle_alpha   90.00
_cell.angle_beta   90.00
_cell.angle_gamma   90.00
#
_symmetry.space_group_name_H-M   'P 1'
#
loop_
_entity.id
_entity.type
_entity.pdbx_description
1 polymer ?
#
loop_
_entity_poly.entity_id
_entity_poly.type
_entity_poly.pdbx_seq_one_letter_code
_entity_poly.pdbx_strand_id
1 'polypeptide(L)'
;EYDVSGFLGRSEKLSSPEEVIAAGRGVCCSYSNLCMEMCEVGIECQEVPGHSKGIGYRQGQSLKHVKSDHLWNAVLLGGQWFLLDACWGAGRVDMEHESFVKFDDFYFLTDPEEFIDSHFPDEEKWQLLDTPISLEEFERRVFKTSAFFSMGLRLIRPHHNGEASVSLGFSKPTTFTYEITQHQDLLHCGASEQKESINSSFGILTVSHRSMKLQLLPPASGMYDVKVFARPEAAATPLVWVCSFTVECPTPRAMEEIPENPFLSWGLQPVAGSLGVTSGSQSSEVAEVDEGVFDLVLKTSRPLMMLCELVHPEMDAAIAKRCLATQIKPDTLTCHVLCPLHGFYRLSVFVRDYEKTEVKFQNTANFLLHCRGKVVSPHELFPPNLGSACGPGTRTSEAGLSKFSHTTAVVITQQGKCNITFHNHRDLELHTVLSKEENISAAFPLSRYLFCTYTDTKVTVSISLPDTGVYRLGLYARITPGGDFNPMCDFILRNICDQPGIPFPCVYSAWSKGCVLFEPRVGLLEPASWVRFRVRVPGTQRVSVVGETRTELKLNKSRIWEGDVFSGNALQVLKLAVSLGDSSDMAVLMTFDIKQQDKEV
;
A
#
# COMPACT_ATOMS: atom_id res chain seq x y z
N GLU A 1 19.58 20.59 38.71
CA GLU A 1 18.49 19.59 38.64
C GLU A 1 17.17 20.24 39.08
N TYR A 2 16.03 19.63 38.80
CA TYR A 2 14.72 20.17 39.20
C TYR A 2 14.27 19.56 40.54
N ASP A 3 13.83 20.39 41.48
CA ASP A 3 13.35 19.92 42.79
C ASP A 3 11.88 19.46 42.71
N VAL A 4 11.68 18.24 42.21
CA VAL A 4 10.34 17.62 42.06
C VAL A 4 9.62 17.50 43.40
N SER A 5 10.33 17.16 44.47
CA SER A 5 9.76 17.01 45.82
C SER A 5 9.29 18.35 46.39
N GLY A 6 10.08 19.41 46.22
CA GLY A 6 9.70 20.77 46.59
C GLY A 6 8.54 21.30 45.73
N PHE A 7 8.53 21.01 44.43
CA PHE A 7 7.44 21.36 43.52
C PHE A 7 6.11 20.71 43.93
N LEU A 8 6.12 19.40 44.23
CA LEU A 8 4.94 18.63 44.66
C LEU A 8 4.51 18.92 46.12
N GLY A 9 5.21 19.82 46.83
CA GLY A 9 4.92 20.15 48.23
C GLY A 9 5.23 19.03 49.22
N ARG A 10 6.07 18.06 48.81
CA ARG A 10 6.51 16.93 49.66
C ARG A 10 7.70 17.31 50.55
N SER A 11 8.40 18.39 50.21
CA SER A 11 9.48 19.00 50.99
C SER A 11 9.40 20.52 50.91
N GLU A 12 10.10 21.20 51.81
CA GLU A 12 10.27 22.66 51.74
C GLU A 12 10.99 23.06 50.45
N LYS A 13 10.54 24.15 49.82
CA LYS A 13 11.12 24.66 48.57
C LYS A 13 12.41 25.40 48.87
N LEU A 14 13.50 24.98 48.23
CA LEU A 14 14.77 25.71 48.29
C LEU A 14 14.61 27.06 47.58
N SER A 15 14.84 28.15 48.30
CA SER A 15 14.55 29.50 47.80
C SER A 15 15.72 30.47 47.86
N SER A 16 16.71 30.26 48.73
CA SER A 16 17.90 31.10 48.75
C SER A 16 18.93 30.68 47.67
N PRO A 17 19.62 31.62 47.02
CA PRO A 17 20.66 31.32 46.03
C PRO A 17 21.75 30.37 46.56
N GLU A 18 22.19 30.56 47.82
CA GLU A 18 23.22 29.73 48.44
C GLU A 18 22.77 28.28 48.62
N GLU A 19 21.53 28.06 49.08
CA GLU A 19 20.96 26.71 49.24
C GLU A 19 20.76 26.02 47.89
N VAL A 20 20.29 26.76 46.88
CA VAL A 20 20.03 26.23 45.53
C VAL A 20 21.34 25.82 44.86
N ILE A 21 22.38 26.67 44.95
CA ILE A 21 23.73 26.36 44.45
C ILE A 21 24.32 25.16 45.20
N ALA A 22 24.24 25.14 46.53
CA ALA A 22 24.78 24.05 47.34
C ALA A 22 24.07 22.71 47.09
N ALA A 23 22.74 22.73 46.92
CA ALA A 23 21.94 21.54 46.66
C ALA A 23 21.99 21.08 45.20
N GLY A 24 22.41 21.94 44.27
CA GLY A 24 22.43 21.67 42.84
C GLY A 24 21.04 21.50 42.21
N ARG A 25 19.97 21.92 42.90
CA ARG A 25 18.58 21.77 42.46
C ARG A 25 17.67 22.90 42.97
N GLY A 26 16.59 23.19 42.23
CA GLY A 26 15.61 24.22 42.57
C GLY A 26 14.31 24.12 41.76
N VAL A 27 13.37 25.04 42.01
CA VAL A 27 12.10 25.20 41.27
C VAL A 27 12.13 26.49 40.43
N CYS A 28 11.07 26.78 39.67
CA CYS A 28 11.02 27.96 38.77
C CYS A 28 11.47 29.27 39.43
N CYS A 29 10.99 29.59 40.64
CA CYS A 29 11.42 30.79 41.35
C CYS A 29 12.90 30.79 41.75
N SER A 30 13.46 29.63 42.10
CA SER A 30 14.89 29.48 42.42
C SER A 30 15.76 29.80 41.20
N TYR A 31 15.37 29.31 40.02
CA TYR A 31 16.09 29.57 38.76
C TYR A 31 15.97 31.04 38.34
N SER A 32 14.76 31.61 38.43
CA SER A 32 14.50 33.02 38.10
C SER A 32 15.31 33.97 38.98
N ASN A 33 15.29 33.75 40.30
CA ASN A 33 16.01 34.56 41.26
C ASN A 33 17.53 34.47 41.03
N LEU A 34 18.07 33.26 40.87
CA LEU A 34 19.49 33.08 40.60
C LEU A 34 19.93 33.76 39.29
N CYS A 35 19.09 33.75 38.25
CA CYS A 35 19.37 34.46 37.02
C CYS A 35 19.40 35.98 37.22
N MET A 36 18.46 36.51 38.00
CA MET A 36 18.41 37.93 38.36
C MET A 36 19.67 38.37 39.12
N GLU A 37 20.08 37.62 40.16
CA GLU A 37 21.31 37.86 40.93
C GLU A 37 22.56 37.82 40.02
N MET A 38 22.63 36.86 39.10
CA MET A 38 23.74 36.79 38.13
C MET A 38 23.79 38.00 37.19
N CYS A 39 22.66 38.63 36.90
CA CYS A 39 22.58 39.80 36.03
C CYS A 39 23.04 41.10 36.71
N GLU A 40 23.20 41.13 38.05
CA GLU A 40 23.68 42.31 38.78
C GLU A 40 25.07 42.80 38.35
N VAL A 41 25.81 41.98 37.57
CA VAL A 41 27.08 42.34 36.93
C VAL A 41 26.95 43.40 35.82
N GLY A 42 25.78 44.04 35.67
CA GLY A 42 25.54 45.16 34.76
C GLY A 42 24.49 44.90 33.68
N ILE A 43 23.63 43.90 33.85
CA ILE A 43 22.51 43.58 32.96
C ILE A 43 21.21 43.87 33.72
N GLU A 44 20.34 44.73 33.20
CA GLU A 44 19.03 44.92 33.84
C GLU A 44 18.18 43.66 33.60
N CYS A 45 17.65 43.10 34.69
CA CYS A 45 16.84 41.89 34.69
C CYS A 45 15.56 42.12 35.51
N GLN A 46 14.45 41.54 35.07
CA GLN A 46 13.15 41.59 35.74
C GLN A 46 12.57 40.18 35.84
N GLU A 47 12.01 39.83 37.00
CA GLU A 47 11.21 38.62 37.12
C GLU A 47 9.80 38.87 36.57
N VAL A 48 9.27 37.91 35.83
CA VAL A 48 7.99 37.99 35.13
C VAL A 48 7.11 36.83 35.57
N PRO A 49 6.13 37.06 36.47
CA PRO A 49 5.17 36.04 36.85
C PRO A 49 4.10 35.86 35.77
N GLY A 50 3.59 34.63 35.65
CA GLY A 50 2.48 34.36 34.76
C GLY A 50 2.03 32.92 34.73
N HIS A 51 1.25 32.60 33.70
CA HIS A 51 0.76 31.25 33.43
C HIS A 51 1.62 30.54 32.41
N SER A 52 1.85 29.26 32.64
CA SER A 52 2.56 28.39 31.70
C SER A 52 1.67 27.25 31.19
N LYS A 53 1.83 26.86 29.93
CA LYS A 53 1.30 25.59 29.41
C LYS A 53 2.26 24.43 29.74
N GLY A 54 2.67 24.35 31.01
CA GLY A 54 3.67 23.42 31.51
C GLY A 54 3.08 22.16 32.16
N ILE A 55 3.84 21.58 33.10
CA ILE A 55 3.39 20.43 33.89
C ILE A 55 2.11 20.80 34.66
N GLY A 56 1.02 20.08 34.39
CA GLY A 56 -0.28 20.29 35.05
C GLY A 56 -1.27 21.12 34.26
N TYR A 57 -0.85 21.80 33.18
CA TYR A 57 -1.78 22.49 32.29
C TYR A 57 -2.61 21.49 31.48
N ARG A 58 -3.94 21.67 31.49
CA ARG A 58 -4.87 20.91 30.64
C ARG A 58 -5.37 21.79 29.51
N GLN A 59 -5.40 21.24 28.31
CA GLN A 59 -5.85 22.00 27.14
C GLN A 59 -7.34 22.33 27.25
N GLY A 60 -7.72 23.58 26.95
CA GLY A 60 -9.08 24.08 27.14
C GLY A 60 -9.42 24.48 28.59
N GLN A 61 -8.50 24.33 29.55
CA GLN A 61 -8.69 24.83 30.91
C GLN A 61 -8.73 26.35 30.92
N SER A 62 -9.74 26.92 31.58
CA SER A 62 -9.77 28.34 31.88
C SER A 62 -8.75 28.67 32.98
N LEU A 63 -7.85 29.59 32.67
CA LEU A 63 -6.89 30.19 33.59
C LEU A 63 -7.45 31.43 34.31
N LYS A 64 -8.67 31.86 33.93
CA LYS A 64 -9.39 32.92 34.66
C LYS A 64 -9.50 32.58 36.15
N HIS A 65 -9.00 33.47 37.00
CA HIS A 65 -8.96 33.34 38.47
C HIS A 65 -8.04 32.24 39.01
N VAL A 66 -7.19 31.65 38.18
CA VAL A 66 -6.09 30.79 38.62
C VAL A 66 -4.91 31.70 38.99
N LYS A 67 -4.14 31.35 40.03
CA LYS A 67 -2.90 32.08 40.34
C LYS A 67 -1.81 31.70 39.34
N SER A 68 -0.91 32.64 39.07
CA SER A 68 0.28 32.43 38.26
C SER A 68 1.04 31.19 38.78
N ASP A 69 1.33 30.27 37.87
CA ASP A 69 1.90 28.96 38.18
C ASP A 69 3.39 28.85 37.81
N HIS A 70 3.93 29.88 37.16
CA HIS A 70 5.30 29.91 36.67
C HIS A 70 5.94 31.29 36.80
N LEU A 71 7.28 31.31 36.78
CA LEU A 71 8.10 32.51 36.92
C LEU A 71 9.33 32.40 36.01
N TRP A 72 9.58 33.42 35.20
CA TRP A 72 10.72 33.53 34.27
C TRP A 72 11.31 34.93 34.30
N ASN A 73 12.30 35.24 33.43
CA ASN A 73 12.97 36.53 33.42
C ASN A 73 12.82 37.28 32.08
N ALA A 74 12.93 38.60 32.15
CA ALA A 74 13.20 39.47 31.02
C ALA A 74 14.49 40.24 31.26
N VAL A 75 15.37 40.33 30.27
CA VAL A 75 16.67 41.03 30.37
C VAL A 75 16.79 42.13 29.32
N LEU A 76 17.39 43.26 29.69
CA LEU A 76 17.64 44.38 28.79
C LEU A 76 19.06 44.28 28.20
N LEU A 77 19.14 44.06 26.89
CA LEU A 77 20.40 43.97 26.17
C LEU A 77 20.36 44.94 24.98
N GLY A 78 21.37 45.81 24.88
CA GLY A 78 21.45 46.77 23.77
C GLY A 78 20.24 47.71 23.64
N GLY A 79 19.52 47.97 24.74
CA GLY A 79 18.31 48.80 24.76
C GLY A 79 17.02 48.07 24.36
N GLN A 80 17.05 46.75 24.21
CA GLN A 80 15.88 45.92 23.89
C GLN A 80 15.69 44.84 24.96
N TRP A 81 14.43 44.57 25.31
CA TRP A 81 14.07 43.52 26.25
C TRP A 81 13.99 42.16 25.55
N PHE A 82 14.52 41.13 26.19
CA PHE A 82 14.49 39.75 25.72
C PHE A 82 13.94 38.82 26.81
N LEU A 83 13.17 37.82 26.41
CA LEU A 83 12.58 36.83 27.32
C LEU A 83 13.51 35.63 27.48
N LEU A 84 13.65 35.13 28.71
CA LEU A 84 14.38 33.90 28.98
C LEU A 84 13.74 33.12 30.12
N ASP A 85 13.77 31.79 30.01
CA ASP A 85 13.33 30.88 31.07
C ASP A 85 14.48 29.92 31.40
N ALA A 86 15.26 30.28 32.42
CA ALA A 86 16.38 29.47 32.89
C ALA A 86 15.93 28.12 33.47
N CYS A 87 14.69 28.03 33.95
CA CYS A 87 14.16 26.80 34.54
C CYS A 87 13.87 25.76 33.45
N TRP A 88 13.09 26.14 32.43
CA TRP A 88 12.78 25.26 31.30
C TRP A 88 13.98 25.08 30.36
N GLY A 89 14.87 26.08 30.30
CA GLY A 89 16.14 26.01 29.59
C GLY A 89 17.16 25.07 30.23
N ALA A 90 17.13 24.87 31.55
CA ALA A 90 17.99 23.88 32.21
C ALA A 90 17.60 22.45 31.84
N GLY A 91 16.33 22.22 31.53
CA GLY A 91 15.82 20.92 31.13
C GLY A 91 14.37 20.69 31.56
N ARG A 92 13.87 19.49 31.26
CA ARG A 92 12.51 19.07 31.64
C ARG A 92 12.55 17.79 32.44
N VAL A 93 11.65 17.68 33.40
CA VAL A 93 11.38 16.43 34.11
C VAL A 93 10.39 15.62 33.29
N ASP A 94 10.83 14.47 32.80
CA ASP A 94 9.94 13.43 32.32
C ASP A 94 9.32 12.76 33.54
N MET A 95 8.04 13.05 33.80
CA MET A 95 7.31 12.49 34.94
C MET A 95 6.99 11.00 34.79
N GLU A 96 7.05 10.46 33.57
CA GLU A 96 6.76 9.04 33.28
C GLU A 96 8.01 8.16 33.45
N HIS A 97 9.19 8.71 33.16
CA HIS A 97 10.48 8.00 33.27
C HIS A 97 11.40 8.54 34.38
N GLU A 98 10.92 9.49 35.19
CA GLU A 98 11.66 10.18 36.26
C GLU A 98 13.05 10.66 35.82
N SER A 99 13.17 11.14 34.58
CA SER A 99 14.46 11.52 33.96
C SER A 99 14.53 13.01 33.66
N PHE A 100 15.73 13.60 33.75
CA PHE A 100 15.97 15.01 33.43
C PHE A 100 16.60 15.13 32.05
N VAL A 101 15.85 15.65 31.07
CA VAL A 101 16.37 15.97 29.73
C VAL A 101 17.22 17.24 29.84
N LYS A 102 18.53 17.13 29.61
CA LYS A 102 19.47 18.25 29.83
C LYS A 102 19.42 19.28 28.69
N PHE A 103 19.23 20.53 29.09
CA PHE A 103 19.45 21.77 28.35
C PHE A 103 18.63 21.95 27.05
N ASP A 104 17.81 23.01 27.02
CA ASP A 104 16.98 23.40 25.89
C ASP A 104 17.25 24.89 25.59
N ASP A 105 18.09 25.14 24.57
CA ASP A 105 18.53 26.49 24.21
C ASP A 105 17.40 27.37 23.66
N PHE A 106 16.28 26.77 23.27
CA PHE A 106 15.07 27.48 22.86
C PHE A 106 14.64 28.55 23.87
N TYR A 107 14.78 28.29 25.16
CA TYR A 107 14.33 29.21 26.23
C TYR A 107 15.33 30.32 26.58
N PHE A 108 16.43 30.44 25.82
CA PHE A 108 17.39 31.52 25.99
C PHE A 108 17.17 32.61 24.94
N LEU A 109 16.72 33.80 25.38
CA LEU A 109 16.44 34.94 24.50
C LEU A 109 15.44 34.59 23.37
N THR A 110 14.39 33.85 23.73
CA THR A 110 13.37 33.37 22.79
C THR A 110 12.62 34.54 22.16
N ASP A 111 12.27 34.40 20.88
CA ASP A 111 11.40 35.36 20.19
C ASP A 111 10.04 35.45 20.92
N PRO A 112 9.56 36.66 21.27
CA PRO A 112 8.27 36.85 21.93
C PRO A 112 7.08 36.16 21.23
N GLU A 113 7.08 36.11 19.89
CA GLU A 113 6.02 35.47 19.10
C GLU A 113 5.99 33.94 19.28
N GLU A 114 7.12 33.33 19.64
CA GLU A 114 7.23 31.89 19.96
C GLU A 114 7.05 31.63 21.45
N PHE A 115 7.58 32.52 22.32
CA PHE A 115 7.52 32.38 23.77
C PHE A 115 6.07 32.47 24.30
N ILE A 116 5.26 33.34 23.71
CA ILE A 116 3.84 33.53 24.09
C ILE A 116 2.97 32.28 23.84
N ASP A 117 3.43 31.29 23.06
CA ASP A 117 2.65 30.07 22.85
C ASP A 117 2.61 29.16 24.09
N SER A 118 3.57 29.32 24.99
CA SER A 118 3.64 28.58 26.26
C SER A 118 3.62 29.45 27.51
N HIS A 119 4.00 30.73 27.45
CA HIS A 119 4.15 31.61 28.62
C HIS A 119 3.30 32.88 28.48
N PHE A 120 2.28 33.02 29.32
CA PHE A 120 1.39 34.19 29.34
C PHE A 120 1.65 35.03 30.61
N PRO A 121 2.24 36.23 30.51
CA PRO A 121 2.58 37.05 31.67
C PRO A 121 1.34 37.68 32.32
N ASP A 122 1.44 37.94 33.64
CA ASP A 122 0.39 38.64 34.38
C ASP A 122 0.24 40.11 33.94
N GLU A 123 1.35 40.74 33.56
CA GLU A 123 1.36 42.09 33.01
C GLU A 123 1.54 42.06 31.48
N GLU A 124 0.60 42.67 30.75
CA GLU A 124 0.57 42.69 29.28
C GLU A 124 1.87 43.20 28.64
N LYS A 125 2.53 44.17 29.27
CA LYS A 125 3.79 44.76 28.78
C LYS A 125 4.90 43.73 28.59
N TRP A 126 4.88 42.63 29.35
CA TRP A 126 5.90 41.59 29.30
C TRP A 126 5.65 40.54 28.22
N GLN A 127 4.55 40.66 27.45
CA GLN A 127 4.39 39.84 26.25
C GLN A 127 5.43 40.21 25.18
N LEU A 128 5.92 41.45 25.18
CA LEU A 128 6.87 42.00 24.20
C LEU A 128 6.43 41.85 22.72
N LEU A 129 5.13 41.65 22.50
CA LEU A 129 4.52 41.56 21.17
C LEU A 129 4.14 42.95 20.64
N ASP A 130 4.22 43.12 19.33
CA ASP A 130 3.69 44.31 18.64
C ASP A 130 2.18 44.44 18.84
N THR A 131 1.47 43.30 18.89
CA THR A 131 0.03 43.22 19.18
C THR A 131 -0.19 42.20 20.29
N PRO A 132 -0.36 42.64 21.54
CA PRO A 132 -0.62 41.74 22.67
C PRO A 132 -1.88 40.90 22.46
N ILE A 133 -1.85 39.67 22.98
CA ILE A 133 -2.97 38.74 22.93
C ILE A 133 -3.71 38.69 24.26
N SER A 134 -5.01 38.42 24.19
CA SER A 134 -5.82 38.16 25.38
C SER A 134 -5.57 36.76 25.95
N LEU A 135 -5.89 36.57 27.24
CA LEU A 135 -5.84 35.26 27.89
C LEU A 135 -6.71 34.21 27.18
N GLU A 136 -7.89 34.61 26.68
CA GLU A 136 -8.80 33.72 25.95
C GLU A 136 -8.20 33.25 24.62
N GLU A 137 -7.48 34.14 23.92
CA GLU A 137 -6.74 33.78 22.71
C GLU A 137 -5.57 32.84 23.05
N PHE A 138 -4.85 33.10 24.14
CA PHE A 138 -3.79 32.20 24.62
C PHE A 138 -4.33 30.81 24.94
N GLU A 139 -5.44 30.69 25.67
CA GLU A 139 -6.10 29.42 26.01
C GLU A 139 -6.51 28.62 24.76
N ARG A 140 -7.01 29.30 23.73
CA ARG A 140 -7.48 28.68 22.47
C ARG A 140 -6.35 28.23 21.54
N ARG A 141 -5.16 28.83 21.63
CA ARG A 141 -4.03 28.50 20.77
C ARG A 141 -3.55 27.06 20.96
N VAL A 142 -3.24 26.41 19.83
CA VAL A 142 -2.56 25.11 19.79
C VAL A 142 -1.29 25.16 20.63
N PHE A 143 -1.14 24.21 21.54
CA PHE A 143 0.06 24.10 22.35
C PHE A 143 1.21 23.60 21.47
N LYS A 144 2.33 24.32 21.50
CA LYS A 144 3.55 24.05 20.73
C LYS A 144 4.71 23.90 21.71
N THR A 145 5.47 22.81 21.60
CA THR A 145 6.69 22.61 22.42
C THR A 145 7.88 23.29 21.75
N SER A 146 8.99 23.51 22.48
CA SER A 146 10.25 23.96 21.84
C SER A 146 10.65 23.11 20.63
N ALA A 147 10.43 21.79 20.69
CA ALA A 147 10.73 20.88 19.60
C ALA A 147 9.96 21.23 18.30
N PHE A 148 8.76 21.82 18.41
CA PHE A 148 8.02 22.33 17.25
C PHE A 148 8.82 23.40 16.49
N PHE A 149 9.34 24.37 17.23
CA PHE A 149 10.09 25.51 16.69
C PHE A 149 11.49 25.09 16.24
N SER A 150 12.21 24.31 17.04
CA SER A 150 13.55 23.81 16.70
C SER A 150 13.55 22.91 15.46
N MET A 151 12.43 22.23 15.17
CA MET A 151 12.25 21.46 13.93
C MET A 151 11.75 22.31 12.74
N GLY A 152 11.43 23.59 12.95
CA GLY A 152 10.92 24.50 11.92
C GLY A 152 9.51 24.15 11.43
N LEU A 153 8.70 23.54 12.30
CA LEU A 153 7.30 23.19 11.99
C LEU A 153 6.44 24.46 11.94
N ARG A 154 5.40 24.44 11.11
CA ARG A 154 4.45 25.54 10.96
C ARG A 154 3.02 25.02 10.88
N LEU A 155 2.10 25.62 11.63
CA LEU A 155 0.69 25.24 11.54
C LEU A 155 0.08 25.80 10.24
N ILE A 156 -0.43 24.92 9.37
CA ILE A 156 -1.23 25.28 8.20
C ILE A 156 -2.68 25.23 8.66
N ARG A 157 -3.37 26.38 8.66
CA ARG A 157 -4.68 26.59 9.31
C ARG A 157 -5.65 25.40 9.19
N PRO A 158 -6.34 25.02 10.28
CA PRO A 158 -7.34 23.95 10.24
C PRO A 158 -8.51 24.34 9.32
N HIS A 159 -8.98 23.39 8.50
CA HIS A 159 -10.23 23.54 7.76
C HIS A 159 -11.38 23.04 8.63
N HIS A 160 -12.39 23.88 8.86
CA HIS A 160 -13.56 23.56 9.69
C HIS A 160 -14.75 23.17 8.78
N ASN A 161 -14.73 21.97 8.21
CA ASN A 161 -15.85 21.43 7.42
C ASN A 161 -16.52 20.23 8.12
N GLY A 162 -16.73 20.29 9.44
CA GLY A 162 -17.31 19.19 10.23
C GLY A 162 -16.40 17.98 10.41
N GLU A 163 -15.19 18.02 9.85
CA GLU A 163 -14.11 17.06 10.01
C GLU A 163 -12.90 17.82 10.56
N ALA A 164 -12.37 17.38 11.71
CA ALA A 164 -11.22 18.05 12.30
C ALA A 164 -9.96 17.59 11.57
N SER A 165 -9.36 18.53 10.85
CA SER A 165 -8.08 18.31 10.17
C SER A 165 -7.04 19.31 10.67
N VAL A 166 -5.86 18.80 10.97
CA VAL A 166 -4.69 19.62 11.28
C VAL A 166 -3.63 19.38 10.23
N SER A 167 -3.04 20.47 9.73
CA SER A 167 -1.97 20.40 8.75
C SER A 167 -0.73 21.10 9.30
N LEU A 168 0.44 20.49 9.15
CA LEU A 168 1.73 21.07 9.56
C LEU A 168 2.62 21.16 8.33
N GLY A 169 3.28 22.29 8.12
CA GLY A 169 4.33 22.48 7.14
C GLY A 169 5.70 22.29 7.77
N PHE A 170 6.66 21.78 6.99
CA PHE A 170 8.04 21.59 7.42
C PHE A 170 9.01 21.73 6.24
N SER A 171 10.24 22.14 6.52
CA SER A 171 11.28 22.35 5.49
C SER A 171 12.24 21.17 5.34
N LYS A 172 12.39 20.34 6.37
CA LYS A 172 13.27 19.16 6.39
C LYS A 172 12.43 17.88 6.51
N PRO A 173 12.81 16.77 5.83
CA PRO A 173 12.09 15.49 5.96
C PRO A 173 11.94 15.07 7.42
N THR A 174 10.68 14.90 7.84
CA THR A 174 10.30 14.68 9.23
C THR A 174 9.26 13.57 9.29
N THR A 175 9.47 12.63 10.20
CA THR A 175 8.54 11.55 10.52
C THR A 175 7.55 12.03 11.57
N PHE A 176 6.28 11.67 11.43
CA PHE A 176 5.21 12.03 12.36
C PHE A 176 4.49 10.79 12.88
N THR A 177 3.97 10.88 14.10
CA THR A 177 2.93 9.99 14.64
C THR A 177 2.00 10.82 15.53
N TYR A 178 0.91 10.24 15.99
CA TYR A 178 -0.04 10.93 16.83
C TYR A 178 -0.68 9.99 17.86
N GLU A 179 -1.22 10.58 18.92
CA GLU A 179 -2.00 9.93 19.96
C GLU A 179 -3.31 10.72 20.12
N ILE A 180 -4.43 10.00 20.25
CA ILE A 180 -5.74 10.60 20.49
C ILE A 180 -6.31 9.99 21.76
N THR A 181 -6.74 10.84 22.69
CA THR A 181 -7.42 10.41 23.92
C THR A 181 -8.75 11.13 24.04
N GLN A 182 -9.83 10.41 24.39
CA GLN A 182 -11.10 11.06 24.69
C GLN A 182 -10.94 11.89 25.96
N HIS A 183 -11.34 13.15 25.90
CA HIS A 183 -11.27 14.06 27.02
C HIS A 183 -12.26 13.60 28.11
N GLN A 184 -11.74 13.07 29.22
CA GLN A 184 -12.54 12.70 30.38
C GLN A 184 -12.46 13.81 31.43
N ASP A 185 -13.59 14.46 31.67
CA ASP A 185 -13.71 15.53 32.66
C ASP A 185 -13.77 14.91 34.08
N LEU A 186 -12.62 14.51 34.63
CA LEU A 186 -12.51 13.81 35.92
C LEU A 186 -12.70 14.72 37.15
N LEU A 187 -13.27 15.92 37.00
CA LEU A 187 -13.53 16.81 38.13
C LEU A 187 -14.57 16.28 39.13
N HIS A 188 -15.22 15.14 38.89
CA HIS A 188 -16.24 14.57 39.80
C HIS A 188 -16.05 13.09 40.22
N CYS A 189 -14.97 12.41 39.83
CA CYS A 189 -14.72 11.06 40.30
C CYS A 189 -13.25 10.91 40.72
N GLY A 190 -13.01 10.69 42.02
CA GLY A 190 -11.70 10.35 42.59
C GLY A 190 -11.22 8.96 42.17
N ALA A 191 -11.09 8.72 40.87
CA ALA A 191 -10.57 7.49 40.28
C ALA A 191 -9.15 7.74 39.74
N SER A 192 -8.27 6.79 40.06
CA SER A 192 -6.89 6.70 39.57
C SER A 192 -6.81 6.84 38.05
N GLU A 193 -5.76 7.48 37.55
CA GLU A 193 -5.40 7.57 36.14
C GLU A 193 -5.28 6.16 35.53
N GLN A 194 -6.36 5.64 34.96
CA GLN A 194 -6.25 4.59 33.95
C GLN A 194 -6.13 5.29 32.60
N LYS A 195 -4.87 5.48 32.15
CA LYS A 195 -4.53 5.76 30.75
C LYS A 195 -5.00 4.56 29.91
N GLU A 196 -6.28 4.48 29.59
CA GLU A 196 -6.75 3.68 28.46
C GLU A 196 -6.45 4.49 27.21
N SER A 197 -5.24 4.31 26.66
CA SER A 197 -4.91 4.79 25.32
C SER A 197 -5.82 4.06 24.34
N ILE A 198 -6.88 4.72 23.90
CA ILE A 198 -7.73 4.17 22.85
C ILE A 198 -6.87 4.09 21.59
N ASN A 199 -6.78 2.89 20.98
CA ASN A 199 -5.97 2.64 19.79
C ASN A 199 -6.12 3.77 18.76
N SER A 200 -5.00 4.19 18.17
CA SER A 200 -4.88 5.26 17.17
C SER A 200 -5.54 4.94 15.82
N SER A 201 -6.64 4.19 15.78
CA SER A 201 -7.33 3.80 14.53
C SER A 201 -8.20 4.91 13.94
N PHE A 202 -8.44 5.99 14.69
CA PHE A 202 -9.38 7.05 14.31
C PHE A 202 -8.74 8.25 13.58
N GLY A 203 -7.44 8.20 13.28
CA GLY A 203 -6.74 9.27 12.57
C GLY A 203 -6.12 8.81 11.24
N ILE A 204 -6.30 9.60 10.20
CA ILE A 204 -5.65 9.42 8.92
C ILE A 204 -4.49 10.42 8.87
N LEU A 205 -3.29 9.94 9.20
CA LEU A 205 -2.06 10.71 9.07
C LEU A 205 -1.47 10.51 7.68
N THR A 206 -1.45 11.59 6.91
CA THR A 206 -0.89 11.68 5.57
C THR A 206 0.34 12.58 5.59
N VAL A 207 1.47 12.11 5.07
CA VAL A 207 2.71 12.90 5.00
C VAL A 207 3.11 13.10 3.53
N SER A 208 3.43 14.34 3.19
CA SER A 208 4.00 14.77 1.90
C SER A 208 5.43 15.30 2.11
N HIS A 209 6.11 15.72 1.04
CA HIS A 209 7.49 16.22 1.15
C HIS A 209 7.61 17.49 2.02
N ARG A 210 6.57 18.33 2.11
CA ARG A 210 6.64 19.63 2.81
C ARG A 210 5.52 19.87 3.80
N SER A 211 4.58 18.94 3.90
CA SER A 211 3.46 19.06 4.81
C SER A 211 2.98 17.70 5.28
N MET A 212 2.41 17.66 6.47
CA MET A 212 1.57 16.57 6.94
C MET A 212 0.14 17.06 7.08
N LYS A 213 -0.82 16.14 6.93
CA LYS A 213 -2.24 16.33 7.23
C LYS A 213 -2.69 15.19 8.14
N LEU A 214 -3.25 15.51 9.28
CA LEU A 214 -3.89 14.58 10.21
C LEU A 214 -5.39 14.86 10.18
N GLN A 215 -6.14 13.90 9.69
CA GLN A 215 -7.60 13.96 9.58
C GLN A 215 -8.20 13.02 10.63
N LEU A 216 -9.06 13.55 11.49
CA LEU A 216 -9.58 12.85 12.65
C LEU A 216 -11.02 12.43 12.40
N LEU A 217 -11.32 11.17 12.74
CA LEU A 217 -12.63 10.54 12.58
C LEU A 217 -13.07 9.92 13.92
N PRO A 218 -13.46 10.74 14.92
CA PRO A 218 -13.77 10.24 16.24
C PRO A 218 -15.03 9.36 16.25
N PRO A 219 -15.06 8.27 17.06
CA PRO A 219 -16.16 7.30 17.06
C PRO A 219 -17.44 7.79 17.75
N ALA A 220 -17.31 8.77 18.64
CA ALA A 220 -18.42 9.33 19.40
C ALA A 220 -18.38 10.86 19.37
N SER A 221 -19.51 11.48 19.72
CA SER A 221 -19.52 12.90 20.04
C SER A 221 -18.76 13.15 21.35
N GLY A 222 -18.01 14.26 21.40
CA GLY A 222 -17.22 14.63 22.56
C GLY A 222 -15.98 15.45 22.22
N MET A 223 -15.20 15.76 23.24
CA MET A 223 -13.89 16.39 23.08
C MET A 223 -12.79 15.34 23.07
N TYR A 224 -11.78 15.56 22.23
CA TYR A 224 -10.65 14.67 22.06
C TYR A 224 -9.35 15.48 22.14
N ASP A 225 -8.42 15.01 22.95
CA ASP A 225 -7.08 15.58 23.02
C ASP A 225 -6.18 14.84 22.05
N VAL A 226 -5.53 15.60 21.17
CA VAL A 226 -4.64 15.08 20.13
C VAL A 226 -3.23 15.55 20.40
N LYS A 227 -2.30 14.61 20.53
CA LYS A 227 -0.86 14.88 20.62
C LYS A 227 -0.18 14.45 19.33
N VAL A 228 0.65 15.32 18.77
CA VAL A 228 1.47 15.02 17.59
C VAL A 228 2.90 14.89 18.04
N PHE A 229 3.55 13.82 17.60
CA PHE A 229 4.97 13.57 17.83
C PHE A 229 5.70 13.60 16.50
N ALA A 230 6.92 14.14 16.51
CA ALA A 230 7.72 14.23 15.31
C ALA A 230 9.20 13.95 15.58
N ARG A 231 9.91 13.62 14.50
CA ARG A 231 11.36 13.40 14.51
C ARG A 231 11.95 13.65 13.13
N PRO A 232 13.12 14.31 13.00
CA PRO A 232 13.85 14.35 11.74
C PRO A 232 14.12 12.92 11.21
N GLU A 233 13.93 12.69 9.92
CA GLU A 233 14.02 11.34 9.34
C GLU A 233 15.40 10.68 9.54
N ALA A 234 16.47 11.49 9.52
CA ALA A 234 17.85 11.03 9.71
C ALA A 234 18.22 10.75 11.19
N ALA A 235 17.38 11.12 12.16
CA ALA A 235 17.71 10.98 13.57
C ALA A 235 17.32 9.59 14.10
N ALA A 236 18.21 8.97 14.88
CA ALA A 236 17.97 7.69 15.54
C ALA A 236 17.25 7.83 16.90
N THR A 237 16.91 9.06 17.31
CA THR A 237 16.25 9.37 18.58
C THR A 237 14.79 8.86 18.59
N PRO A 238 14.13 8.74 19.75
CA PRO A 238 12.68 8.53 19.79
C PRO A 238 11.93 9.73 19.17
N LEU A 239 10.65 9.50 18.85
CA LEU A 239 9.72 10.56 18.47
C LEU A 239 9.47 11.49 19.67
N VAL A 240 9.50 12.79 19.44
CA VAL A 240 9.34 13.80 20.50
C VAL A 240 8.01 14.51 20.33
N TRP A 241 7.34 14.82 21.44
CA TRP A 241 6.10 15.58 21.42
C TRP A 241 6.32 17.00 20.89
N VAL A 242 5.64 17.35 19.80
CA VAL A 242 5.79 18.66 19.14
C VAL A 242 4.61 19.59 19.37
N CYS A 243 3.38 19.10 19.33
CA CYS A 243 2.22 19.94 19.60
C CYS A 243 1.03 19.14 20.11
N SER A 244 0.09 19.82 20.76
CA SER A 244 -1.22 19.25 21.10
C SER A 244 -2.35 20.25 20.90
N PHE A 245 -3.53 19.71 20.60
CA PHE A 245 -4.76 20.49 20.44
C PHE A 245 -5.97 19.64 20.82
N THR A 246 -7.03 20.31 21.29
CA THR A 246 -8.32 19.70 21.57
C THR A 246 -9.23 19.86 20.36
N VAL A 247 -9.98 18.80 20.06
CA VAL A 247 -10.93 18.75 18.96
C VAL A 247 -12.30 18.44 19.51
N GLU A 248 -13.27 19.30 19.21
CA GLU A 248 -14.67 19.05 19.49
C GLU A 248 -15.33 18.33 18.30
N CYS A 249 -15.93 17.17 18.56
CA CYS A 249 -16.73 16.41 17.60
C CYS A 249 -18.21 16.48 18.02
N PRO A 250 -19.02 17.37 17.43
CA PRO A 250 -20.43 17.50 17.80
C PRO A 250 -21.30 16.35 17.25
N THR A 251 -20.99 15.87 16.04
CA THR A 251 -21.72 14.78 15.38
C THR A 251 -20.72 13.79 14.77
N PRO A 252 -20.59 12.56 15.28
CA PRO A 252 -19.73 11.56 14.69
C PRO A 252 -20.29 11.16 13.32
N ARG A 253 -19.40 10.90 12.35
CA ARG A 253 -19.79 10.32 11.06
C ARG A 253 -20.23 8.88 11.31
N ALA A 254 -21.27 8.41 10.61
CA ALA A 254 -21.69 7.00 10.68
C ALA A 254 -20.47 6.10 10.40
N MET A 255 -20.18 5.20 11.34
CA MET A 255 -18.94 4.42 11.36
C MET A 255 -18.89 3.41 10.21
N GLU A 256 -17.95 3.60 9.31
CA GLU A 256 -17.31 2.50 8.61
C GLU A 256 -15.96 2.29 9.32
N GLU A 257 -15.68 1.07 9.78
CA GLU A 257 -14.45 0.77 10.51
C GLU A 257 -13.23 0.94 9.59
N ILE A 258 -12.26 1.74 10.04
CA ILE A 258 -10.98 1.92 9.35
C ILE A 258 -10.04 0.79 9.78
N PRO A 259 -9.48 0.00 8.85
CA PRO A 259 -8.49 -1.02 9.19
C PRO A 259 -7.27 -0.39 9.86
N GLU A 260 -6.75 -1.05 10.89
CA GLU A 260 -5.53 -0.61 11.56
C GLU A 260 -4.36 -0.50 10.56
N ASN A 261 -3.62 0.60 10.66
CA ASN A 261 -2.39 0.82 9.92
C ASN A 261 -1.20 0.53 10.84
N PRO A 262 -0.48 -0.59 10.66
CA PRO A 262 0.70 -0.88 11.47
C PRO A 262 1.90 0.01 11.11
N PHE A 263 1.74 0.92 10.15
CA PHE A 263 2.76 1.85 9.68
C PHE A 263 2.46 3.29 10.09
N LEU A 264 3.50 4.12 10.12
CA LEU A 264 3.44 5.48 10.67
C LEU A 264 2.51 6.43 9.91
N SER A 265 2.31 6.21 8.60
CA SER A 265 1.51 7.11 7.77
C SER A 265 0.87 6.41 6.58
N TRP A 266 -0.19 7.04 6.06
CA TRP A 266 -0.84 6.74 4.80
C TRP A 266 -0.17 7.47 3.63
N GLY A 267 -0.21 6.86 2.45
CA GLY A 267 0.48 7.26 1.23
C GLY A 267 1.83 6.58 1.03
N LEU A 268 2.64 7.18 0.16
CA LEU A 268 4.03 6.77 -0.08
C LEU A 268 4.87 7.06 1.17
N GLN A 269 5.63 6.07 1.61
CA GLN A 269 6.54 6.25 2.74
C GLN A 269 7.73 7.15 2.34
N PRO A 270 8.30 7.93 3.27
CA PRO A 270 9.45 8.79 2.98
C PRO A 270 10.64 8.04 2.34
N VAL A 271 10.88 6.80 2.77
CA VAL A 271 11.94 5.94 2.25
C VAL A 271 11.68 5.40 0.83
N ALA A 272 10.50 5.58 0.26
CA ALA A 272 10.11 5.01 -1.04
C ALA A 272 11.07 5.36 -2.18
N GLY A 273 11.56 6.61 -2.19
CA GLY A 273 12.55 7.07 -3.17
C GLY A 273 13.85 6.27 -3.11
N SER A 274 14.36 6.01 -1.90
CA SER A 274 15.58 5.21 -1.69
C SER A 274 15.42 3.74 -2.08
N LEU A 275 14.19 3.23 -1.99
CA LEU A 275 13.84 1.87 -2.42
C LEU A 275 13.71 1.75 -3.94
N GLY A 276 13.55 2.88 -4.64
CA GLY A 276 13.51 2.97 -6.09
C GLY A 276 12.13 3.28 -6.67
N VAL A 277 11.16 3.67 -5.84
CA VAL A 277 9.84 4.15 -6.29
C VAL A 277 9.89 5.67 -6.42
N THR A 278 9.68 6.18 -7.63
CA THR A 278 9.84 7.61 -7.94
C THR A 278 8.54 8.40 -7.85
N SER A 279 7.41 7.78 -8.17
CA SER A 279 6.08 8.42 -8.08
C SER A 279 4.98 7.37 -8.12
N GLY A 280 3.81 7.66 -7.55
CA GLY A 280 2.59 6.85 -7.67
C GLY A 280 1.46 7.57 -8.41
N SER A 281 0.50 6.81 -8.95
CA SER A 281 -0.74 7.35 -9.55
C SER A 281 -1.69 7.93 -8.52
N GLN A 282 -1.64 7.43 -7.29
CA GLN A 282 -2.48 7.87 -6.18
C GLN A 282 -1.72 8.85 -5.28
N SER A 283 -2.41 9.89 -4.84
CA SER A 283 -1.93 10.81 -3.81
C SER A 283 -1.94 10.13 -2.43
N SER A 284 -1.43 10.81 -1.41
CA SER A 284 -1.49 10.31 -0.03
C SER A 284 -2.88 10.46 0.63
N GLU A 285 -3.91 10.87 -0.13
CA GLU A 285 -5.30 10.98 0.33
C GLU A 285 -6.08 9.66 0.14
N VAL A 286 -7.23 9.56 0.81
CA VAL A 286 -8.14 8.41 0.70
C VAL A 286 -8.60 8.26 -0.76
N ALA A 287 -8.46 7.06 -1.30
CA ALA A 287 -8.91 6.74 -2.65
C ALA A 287 -10.38 6.28 -2.63
N GLU A 288 -11.28 7.06 -3.20
CA GLU A 288 -12.67 6.66 -3.41
C GLU A 288 -12.75 5.63 -4.55
N VAL A 289 -13.42 4.50 -4.29
CA VAL A 289 -13.56 3.37 -5.22
C VAL A 289 -15.05 3.17 -5.52
N ASP A 290 -15.50 3.70 -6.65
CA ASP A 290 -16.93 3.72 -7.00
C ASP A 290 -17.41 2.44 -7.72
N GLU A 291 -16.53 1.77 -8.46
CA GLU A 291 -16.87 0.57 -9.25
C GLU A 291 -16.29 -0.72 -8.66
N GLY A 292 -15.81 -0.66 -7.42
CA GLY A 292 -15.18 -1.79 -6.74
C GLY A 292 -13.85 -2.22 -7.36
N VAL A 293 -13.30 -1.43 -8.29
CA VAL A 293 -12.01 -1.70 -8.95
C VAL A 293 -11.10 -0.50 -8.75
N PHE A 294 -9.88 -0.76 -8.30
CA PHE A 294 -8.86 0.25 -8.10
C PHE A 294 -7.51 -0.20 -8.67
N ASP A 295 -6.88 0.66 -9.47
CA ASP A 295 -5.59 0.37 -10.11
C ASP A 295 -4.51 1.32 -9.58
N LEU A 296 -3.57 0.75 -8.82
CA LEU A 296 -2.38 1.47 -8.37
C LEU A 296 -1.25 1.32 -9.40
N VAL A 297 -0.67 2.43 -9.84
CA VAL A 297 0.50 2.44 -10.73
C VAL A 297 1.65 3.18 -10.05
N LEU A 298 2.79 2.51 -9.88
CA LEU A 298 4.02 3.08 -9.31
C LEU A 298 5.11 3.11 -10.38
N LYS A 299 5.74 4.27 -10.59
CA LYS A 299 6.94 4.38 -11.43
C LYS A 299 8.18 4.03 -10.62
N THR A 300 9.12 3.35 -11.26
CA THR A 300 10.36 2.90 -10.62
C THR A 300 11.59 3.42 -11.35
N SER A 301 12.66 3.70 -10.61
CA SER A 301 13.96 4.11 -11.17
C SER A 301 14.81 2.92 -11.63
N ARG A 302 14.43 1.71 -11.21
CA ARG A 302 15.09 0.44 -11.52
C ARG A 302 14.08 -0.72 -11.48
N PRO A 303 14.42 -1.91 -11.99
CA PRO A 303 13.57 -3.10 -11.86
C PRO A 303 13.39 -3.48 -10.39
N LEU A 304 12.13 -3.60 -9.95
CA LEU A 304 11.75 -4.00 -8.60
C LEU A 304 10.79 -5.19 -8.64
N MET A 305 10.77 -5.97 -7.56
CA MET A 305 9.69 -6.89 -7.23
C MET A 305 8.68 -6.20 -6.33
N MET A 306 7.40 -6.55 -6.48
CA MET A 306 6.30 -6.00 -5.67
C MET A 306 5.50 -7.11 -5.00
N LEU A 307 5.13 -6.87 -3.75
CA LEU A 307 4.17 -7.66 -2.98
C LEU A 307 3.14 -6.71 -2.40
N CYS A 308 1.86 -7.06 -2.52
CA CYS A 308 0.77 -6.26 -1.98
C CYS A 308 -0.02 -7.07 -0.94
N GLU A 309 -0.51 -6.38 0.08
CA GLU A 309 -1.43 -6.90 1.09
C GLU A 309 -2.67 -6.01 1.11
N LEU A 310 -3.85 -6.63 1.09
CA LEU A 310 -5.13 -5.95 1.19
C LEU A 310 -5.84 -6.42 2.46
N VAL A 311 -6.28 -5.49 3.30
CA VAL A 311 -6.99 -5.79 4.55
C VAL A 311 -8.29 -5.02 4.62
N HIS A 312 -9.34 -5.71 5.06
CA HIS A 312 -10.66 -5.16 5.38
C HIS A 312 -11.17 -5.90 6.63
N PRO A 313 -11.87 -5.23 7.57
CA PRO A 313 -12.22 -5.82 8.88
C PRO A 313 -13.01 -7.12 8.77
N GLU A 314 -13.92 -7.19 7.79
CA GLU A 314 -14.80 -8.35 7.57
C GLU A 314 -14.27 -9.36 6.54
N MET A 315 -13.05 -9.17 6.01
CA MET A 315 -12.53 -9.97 4.89
C MET A 315 -11.46 -10.99 5.33
N ASP A 316 -11.63 -12.25 4.93
CA ASP A 316 -10.63 -13.29 5.13
C ASP A 316 -9.40 -13.13 4.21
N ALA A 317 -8.24 -13.61 4.67
CA ALA A 317 -6.98 -13.58 3.96
C ALA A 317 -6.97 -14.36 2.64
N ALA A 318 -7.76 -15.44 2.51
CA ALA A 318 -7.85 -16.17 1.25
C ALA A 318 -8.59 -15.36 0.17
N ILE A 319 -9.65 -14.65 0.55
CA ILE A 319 -10.39 -13.74 -0.33
C ILE A 319 -9.51 -12.54 -0.68
N ALA A 320 -8.81 -11.96 0.31
CA ALA A 320 -7.91 -10.83 0.10
C ALA A 320 -6.85 -11.09 -0.98
N LYS A 321 -6.26 -12.30 -1.01
CA LYS A 321 -5.31 -12.70 -2.05
C LYS A 321 -5.92 -12.73 -3.45
N ARG A 322 -7.21 -13.04 -3.55
CA ARG A 322 -7.97 -13.05 -4.81
C ARG A 322 -8.48 -11.69 -5.23
N CYS A 323 -8.37 -10.69 -4.36
CA CYS A 323 -8.67 -9.31 -4.68
C CYS A 323 -7.48 -8.58 -5.31
N LEU A 324 -6.29 -9.20 -5.37
CA LEU A 324 -5.06 -8.57 -5.83
C LEU A 324 -4.49 -9.26 -7.06
N ALA A 325 -4.08 -8.47 -8.06
CA ALA A 325 -3.24 -8.92 -9.16
C ALA A 325 -2.13 -7.90 -9.42
N THR A 326 -0.89 -8.35 -9.50
CA THR A 326 0.29 -7.49 -9.66
C THR A 326 0.90 -7.67 -11.04
N GLN A 327 1.31 -6.58 -11.70
CA GLN A 327 2.08 -6.59 -12.94
C GLN A 327 3.40 -5.85 -12.72
N ILE A 328 4.52 -6.51 -13.06
CA ILE A 328 5.87 -6.04 -12.76
C ILE A 328 6.60 -5.77 -14.08
N LYS A 329 6.73 -4.50 -14.47
CA LYS A 329 7.52 -4.05 -15.62
C LYS A 329 8.83 -3.41 -15.14
N PRO A 330 9.83 -3.21 -16.03
CA PRO A 330 11.13 -2.68 -15.62
C PRO A 330 11.10 -1.29 -14.97
N ASP A 331 10.17 -0.44 -15.41
CA ASP A 331 10.02 0.97 -15.02
C ASP A 331 8.70 1.27 -14.31
N THR A 332 7.81 0.28 -14.20
CA THR A 332 6.44 0.45 -13.72
C THR A 332 5.96 -0.79 -12.98
N LEU A 333 5.40 -0.60 -11.80
CA LEU A 333 4.67 -1.61 -11.04
C LEU A 333 3.17 -1.26 -11.06
N THR A 334 2.32 -2.24 -11.32
CA THR A 334 0.87 -2.06 -11.31
C THR A 334 0.21 -3.07 -10.39
N CYS A 335 -0.68 -2.61 -9.51
CA CYS A 335 -1.48 -3.47 -8.65
C CYS A 335 -2.96 -3.20 -8.93
N HIS A 336 -3.64 -4.22 -9.43
CA HIS A 336 -5.09 -4.24 -9.63
C HIS A 336 -5.74 -4.75 -8.33
N VAL A 337 -6.69 -3.99 -7.81
CA VAL A 337 -7.41 -4.26 -6.56
C VAL A 337 -8.90 -4.37 -6.86
N LEU A 338 -9.53 -5.40 -6.30
CA LEU A 338 -10.98 -5.61 -6.32
C LEU A 338 -11.54 -5.47 -4.91
N CYS A 339 -12.60 -4.69 -4.74
CA CYS A 339 -13.29 -4.46 -3.47
C CYS A 339 -14.63 -5.21 -3.49
N PRO A 340 -14.73 -6.37 -2.80
CA PRO A 340 -15.98 -7.16 -2.75
C PRO A 340 -16.97 -6.74 -1.67
N LEU A 341 -16.58 -5.83 -0.76
CA LEU A 341 -17.36 -5.36 0.37
C LEU A 341 -17.37 -3.82 0.39
N HIS A 342 -18.37 -3.25 1.03
CA HIS A 342 -18.42 -1.82 1.30
C HIS A 342 -17.55 -1.48 2.52
N GLY A 343 -16.93 -0.31 2.52
CA GLY A 343 -16.13 0.16 3.64
C GLY A 343 -14.70 0.52 3.27
N PHE A 344 -13.86 0.61 4.30
CA PHE A 344 -12.46 0.98 4.17
C PHE A 344 -11.53 -0.23 4.01
N TYR A 345 -10.59 -0.11 3.08
CA TYR A 345 -9.55 -1.09 2.82
C TYR A 345 -8.17 -0.48 3.05
N ARG A 346 -7.27 -1.25 3.66
CA ARG A 346 -5.84 -0.94 3.69
C ARG A 346 -5.13 -1.72 2.59
N LEU A 347 -4.52 -1.01 1.65
CA LEU A 347 -3.60 -1.57 0.67
C LEU A 347 -2.16 -1.24 1.06
N SER A 348 -1.40 -2.24 1.51
CA SER A 348 0.03 -2.10 1.81
C SER A 348 0.88 -2.67 0.68
N VAL A 349 1.86 -1.87 0.25
CA VAL A 349 2.75 -2.19 -0.87
C VAL A 349 4.17 -2.34 -0.35
N PHE A 350 4.76 -3.50 -0.64
CA PHE A 350 6.13 -3.82 -0.31
C PHE A 350 6.94 -4.03 -1.57
N VAL A 351 8.16 -3.50 -1.60
CA VAL A 351 9.06 -3.65 -2.74
C VAL A 351 10.38 -4.27 -2.31
N ARG A 352 11.06 -4.87 -3.29
CA ARG A 352 12.43 -5.33 -3.18
C ARG A 352 13.13 -5.10 -4.51
N ASP A 353 14.43 -4.89 -4.47
CA ASP A 353 15.26 -4.95 -5.67
C ASP A 353 15.07 -6.30 -6.39
N TYR A 354 14.89 -6.25 -7.70
CA TYR A 354 14.57 -7.45 -8.49
C TYR A 354 15.73 -8.46 -8.49
N GLU A 355 16.97 -7.98 -8.54
CA GLU A 355 18.16 -8.83 -8.59
C GLU A 355 18.56 -9.38 -7.21
N LYS A 356 18.22 -8.66 -6.13
CA LYS A 356 18.67 -8.99 -4.77
C LYS A 356 17.67 -9.87 -4.04
N THR A 357 17.63 -11.15 -4.39
CA THR A 357 16.70 -12.14 -3.80
C THR A 357 16.88 -12.37 -2.31
N GLU A 358 18.06 -12.09 -1.76
CA GLU A 358 18.38 -12.26 -0.34
C GLU A 358 17.80 -11.15 0.56
N VAL A 359 17.44 -10.00 -0.03
CA VAL A 359 16.90 -8.87 0.74
C VAL A 359 15.43 -9.15 1.08
N LYS A 360 14.97 -8.68 2.24
CA LYS A 360 13.55 -8.74 2.60
C LYS A 360 12.76 -7.65 1.88
N PHE A 361 11.48 -7.92 1.61
CA PHE A 361 10.55 -6.90 1.14
C PHE A 361 10.41 -5.79 2.18
N GLN A 362 10.41 -4.53 1.72
CA GLN A 362 10.29 -3.34 2.58
C GLN A 362 9.02 -2.57 2.23
N ASN A 363 8.30 -2.12 3.27
CA ASN A 363 7.09 -1.34 3.08
C ASN A 363 7.42 0.00 2.42
N THR A 364 6.69 0.31 1.35
CA THR A 364 6.94 1.47 0.50
C THR A 364 5.73 2.39 0.43
N ALA A 365 4.52 1.85 0.57
CA ALA A 365 3.31 2.64 0.55
C ALA A 365 2.17 1.95 1.31
N ASN A 366 1.27 2.75 1.88
CA ASN A 366 0.05 2.26 2.53
C ASN A 366 -1.11 3.15 2.12
N PHE A 367 -2.05 2.65 1.33
CA PHE A 367 -3.18 3.43 0.84
C PHE A 367 -4.46 3.03 1.56
N LEU A 368 -5.26 4.04 1.94
CA LEU A 368 -6.61 3.84 2.44
C LEU A 368 -7.55 3.97 1.24
N LEU A 369 -8.27 2.89 0.92
CA LEU A 369 -9.28 2.86 -0.13
C LEU A 369 -10.66 2.84 0.53
N HIS A 370 -11.64 3.44 -0.12
CA HIS A 370 -12.99 3.58 0.41
C HIS A 370 -13.99 3.17 -0.66
N CYS A 371 -14.64 2.02 -0.46
CA CYS A 371 -15.58 1.45 -1.41
C CYS A 371 -17.01 1.78 -0.99
N ARG A 372 -17.60 2.79 -1.61
CA ARG A 372 -19.00 3.20 -1.37
C ARG A 372 -19.96 2.78 -2.47
N GLY A 373 -19.45 2.71 -3.70
CA GLY A 373 -20.24 2.40 -4.87
C GLY A 373 -20.45 0.90 -5.05
N LYS A 374 -20.42 0.44 -6.29
CA LYS A 374 -20.67 -0.97 -6.63
C LYS A 374 -19.54 -1.85 -6.11
N VAL A 375 -19.88 -2.96 -5.46
CA VAL A 375 -18.92 -3.98 -5.04
C VAL A 375 -18.75 -5.08 -6.10
N VAL A 376 -17.57 -5.69 -6.13
CA VAL A 376 -17.26 -6.80 -7.04
C VAL A 376 -17.84 -8.10 -6.50
N SER A 377 -18.53 -8.86 -7.34
CA SER A 377 -19.10 -10.15 -6.91
C SER A 377 -17.98 -11.17 -6.64
N PRO A 378 -18.17 -12.13 -5.69
CA PRO A 378 -17.17 -13.15 -5.42
C PRO A 378 -16.73 -13.98 -6.65
N HIS A 379 -17.63 -14.13 -7.63
CA HIS A 379 -17.35 -14.86 -8.88
C HIS A 379 -16.49 -14.05 -9.89
N GLU A 380 -16.37 -12.74 -9.69
CA GLU A 380 -15.55 -11.84 -10.51
C GLU A 380 -14.16 -11.60 -9.92
N LEU A 381 -13.89 -12.15 -8.73
CA LEU A 381 -12.57 -12.11 -8.09
C LEU A 381 -11.53 -12.82 -8.95
N PHE A 382 -10.26 -12.48 -8.71
CA PHE A 382 -9.19 -13.12 -9.43
C PHE A 382 -9.08 -14.61 -9.12
N PRO A 383 -8.57 -15.42 -10.08
CA PRO A 383 -8.43 -16.85 -9.87
C PRO A 383 -7.49 -17.16 -8.71
N PRO A 384 -7.68 -18.31 -8.02
CA PRO A 384 -6.74 -18.75 -7.02
C PRO A 384 -5.36 -19.04 -7.65
N ASN A 385 -4.31 -18.99 -6.84
CA ASN A 385 -2.93 -19.33 -7.21
C ASN A 385 -2.34 -18.48 -8.36
N LEU A 386 -2.72 -17.21 -8.46
CA LEU A 386 -2.00 -16.28 -9.32
C LEU A 386 -0.54 -16.16 -8.89
N GLY A 387 0.35 -16.17 -9.88
CA GLY A 387 1.77 -15.95 -9.70
C GLY A 387 2.08 -14.51 -9.25
N SER A 388 3.31 -14.30 -8.82
CA SER A 388 3.79 -12.99 -8.33
C SER A 388 3.83 -11.88 -9.39
N ALA A 389 3.68 -12.23 -10.67
CA ALA A 389 3.63 -11.28 -11.77
C ALA A 389 2.63 -11.76 -12.84
N CYS A 390 1.60 -10.96 -13.05
CA CYS A 390 0.60 -11.11 -14.09
C CYS A 390 0.92 -10.21 -15.30
N GLY A 391 0.59 -10.68 -16.49
CA GLY A 391 0.92 -10.04 -17.76
C GLY A 391 2.43 -10.06 -18.08
N PRO A 392 2.81 -9.63 -19.28
CA PRO A 392 4.21 -9.53 -19.66
C PRO A 392 4.91 -8.43 -18.85
N GLY A 393 6.17 -8.67 -18.52
CA GLY A 393 6.94 -7.86 -17.59
C GLY A 393 8.44 -8.14 -17.61
N THR A 394 9.12 -7.78 -16.53
CA THR A 394 10.58 -7.91 -16.36
C THR A 394 11.03 -9.35 -16.63
N ARG A 395 10.38 -10.33 -15.98
CA ARG A 395 10.72 -11.76 -16.11
C ARG A 395 10.62 -12.29 -17.54
N THR A 396 9.53 -11.97 -18.25
CA THR A 396 9.36 -12.40 -19.65
C THR A 396 10.40 -11.77 -20.57
N SER A 397 10.75 -10.50 -20.33
CA SER A 397 11.75 -9.77 -21.13
C SER A 397 13.16 -10.36 -20.95
N GLU A 398 13.56 -10.64 -19.71
CA GLU A 398 14.86 -11.27 -19.40
C GLU A 398 15.00 -12.67 -19.98
N ALA A 399 13.89 -13.42 -20.04
CA ALA A 399 13.82 -14.72 -20.69
C ALA A 399 13.92 -14.64 -22.24
N GLY A 400 13.72 -13.47 -22.84
CA GLY A 400 13.74 -13.28 -24.29
C GLY A 400 12.36 -13.43 -24.97
N LEU A 401 11.28 -13.35 -24.20
CA LEU A 401 9.91 -13.25 -24.70
C LEU A 401 9.54 -11.78 -24.88
N SER A 402 9.08 -11.39 -26.07
CA SER A 402 8.70 -9.98 -26.34
C SER A 402 7.62 -9.86 -27.40
N LYS A 403 7.23 -8.63 -27.76
CA LYS A 403 6.17 -8.34 -28.75
C LYS A 403 4.85 -9.07 -28.47
N PHE A 404 4.41 -9.03 -27.22
CA PHE A 404 3.10 -9.57 -26.83
C PHE A 404 1.97 -8.77 -27.49
N SER A 405 0.94 -9.45 -27.99
CA SER A 405 -0.27 -8.79 -28.50
C SER A 405 -1.11 -8.14 -27.41
N HIS A 406 -1.01 -8.67 -26.18
CA HIS A 406 -1.67 -8.15 -24.99
C HIS A 406 -0.61 -7.80 -23.96
N THR A 407 -0.56 -6.54 -23.54
CA THR A 407 0.45 -6.01 -22.62
C THR A 407 -0.06 -5.81 -21.19
N THR A 408 -1.34 -6.04 -20.95
CA THR A 408 -2.02 -5.94 -19.65
C THR A 408 -2.13 -7.31 -18.99
N ALA A 409 -2.22 -7.33 -17.66
CA ALA A 409 -2.48 -8.56 -16.90
C ALA A 409 -3.86 -9.16 -17.18
N VAL A 410 -4.87 -8.30 -17.34
CA VAL A 410 -6.27 -8.70 -17.58
C VAL A 410 -6.59 -8.61 -19.07
N VAL A 411 -7.21 -9.67 -19.60
CA VAL A 411 -7.70 -9.78 -20.97
C VAL A 411 -9.18 -10.14 -20.94
N ILE A 412 -10.02 -9.33 -21.56
CA ILE A 412 -11.48 -9.53 -21.61
C ILE A 412 -11.85 -10.11 -22.97
N THR A 413 -12.67 -11.17 -23.01
CA THR A 413 -13.23 -11.74 -24.24
C THR A 413 -14.75 -11.76 -24.19
N GLN A 414 -15.37 -11.24 -25.25
CA GLN A 414 -16.83 -11.21 -25.43
C GLN A 414 -17.35 -12.38 -26.27
N GLN A 415 -16.46 -13.15 -26.89
CA GLN A 415 -16.81 -14.24 -27.81
C GLN A 415 -16.39 -15.62 -27.27
N GLY A 416 -15.87 -15.67 -26.03
CA GLY A 416 -15.26 -16.87 -25.47
C GLY A 416 -13.93 -17.26 -26.11
N LYS A 417 -13.45 -16.53 -27.12
CA LYS A 417 -12.21 -16.83 -27.85
C LYS A 417 -11.23 -15.68 -27.76
N CYS A 418 -9.95 -15.98 -27.60
CA CYS A 418 -8.89 -14.98 -27.71
C CYS A 418 -7.56 -15.62 -28.14
N ASN A 419 -6.69 -14.84 -28.78
CA ASN A 419 -5.37 -15.28 -29.19
C ASN A 419 -4.31 -14.37 -28.57
N ILE A 420 -3.40 -14.95 -27.79
CA ILE A 420 -2.25 -14.24 -27.25
C ILE A 420 -1.03 -14.62 -28.08
N THR A 421 -0.42 -13.64 -28.73
CA THR A 421 0.76 -13.85 -29.58
C THR A 421 1.96 -13.15 -29.00
N PHE A 422 3.14 -13.76 -29.08
CA PHE A 422 4.40 -13.15 -28.66
C PHE A 422 5.56 -13.79 -29.42
N HIS A 423 6.75 -13.21 -29.29
CA HIS A 423 7.97 -13.67 -29.94
C HIS A 423 8.88 -14.34 -28.91
N ASN A 424 9.29 -15.57 -29.18
CA ASN A 424 10.26 -16.36 -28.44
C ASN A 424 11.62 -16.27 -29.15
N HIS A 425 12.49 -15.35 -28.73
CA HIS A 425 13.77 -15.08 -29.41
C HIS A 425 14.86 -16.08 -29.05
N ARG A 426 14.76 -16.73 -27.89
CA ARG A 426 15.77 -17.68 -27.39
C ARG A 426 15.39 -19.15 -27.61
N ASP A 427 14.33 -19.38 -28.39
CA ASP A 427 13.80 -20.71 -28.68
C ASP A 427 13.53 -21.57 -27.42
N LEU A 428 12.98 -20.94 -26.39
CA LEU A 428 12.66 -21.61 -25.13
C LEU A 428 11.56 -22.66 -25.33
N GLU A 429 11.62 -23.77 -24.59
CA GLU A 429 10.48 -24.69 -24.48
C GLU A 429 9.39 -24.05 -23.61
N LEU A 430 8.18 -23.96 -24.13
CA LEU A 430 7.06 -23.29 -23.48
C LEU A 430 5.99 -24.28 -23.05
N HIS A 431 5.37 -24.01 -21.92
CA HIS A 431 4.23 -24.74 -21.41
C HIS A 431 3.16 -23.76 -20.95
N THR A 432 1.90 -24.02 -21.32
CA THR A 432 0.77 -23.16 -20.97
C THR A 432 -0.28 -23.95 -20.21
N VAL A 433 -0.75 -23.40 -19.10
CA VAL A 433 -1.74 -24.05 -18.23
C VAL A 433 -2.95 -23.14 -18.10
N LEU A 434 -4.15 -23.66 -18.36
CA LEU A 434 -5.42 -22.99 -18.09
C LEU A 434 -6.04 -23.57 -16.82
N SER A 435 -6.44 -22.71 -15.89
CA SER A 435 -7.11 -23.09 -14.65
C SER A 435 -8.25 -22.14 -14.33
N LYS A 436 -9.31 -22.65 -13.70
CA LYS A 436 -10.47 -21.90 -13.18
C LYS A 436 -10.72 -22.35 -11.74
N GLU A 437 -11.29 -21.49 -10.91
CA GLU A 437 -11.83 -21.91 -9.61
C GLU A 437 -12.91 -22.98 -9.81
N GLU A 438 -12.86 -24.05 -9.01
CA GLU A 438 -13.73 -25.21 -9.13
C GLU A 438 -15.18 -24.85 -8.81
N ASN A 439 -15.94 -24.53 -9.85
CA ASN A 439 -17.37 -24.75 -9.90
C ASN A 439 -17.74 -25.15 -11.33
N ILE A 440 -18.19 -26.41 -11.47
CA ILE A 440 -18.90 -27.02 -12.61
C ILE A 440 -18.05 -27.82 -13.63
N SER A 441 -18.61 -29.01 -13.90
CA SER A 441 -18.25 -30.08 -14.85
C SER A 441 -18.00 -29.60 -16.28
N ALA A 442 -16.80 -29.11 -16.59
CA ALA A 442 -16.37 -28.98 -17.97
C ALA A 442 -16.37 -30.36 -18.64
N ALA A 443 -17.08 -30.52 -19.77
CA ALA A 443 -17.16 -31.79 -20.51
C ALA A 443 -15.78 -32.32 -20.95
N PHE A 444 -14.79 -31.43 -21.04
CA PHE A 444 -13.41 -31.72 -21.40
C PHE A 444 -12.45 -31.05 -20.42
N PRO A 445 -11.24 -31.62 -20.20
CA PRO A 445 -10.23 -31.00 -19.35
C PRO A 445 -9.79 -29.63 -19.90
N LEU A 446 -9.44 -28.69 -19.01
CA LEU A 446 -9.09 -27.32 -19.40
C LEU A 446 -7.92 -27.21 -20.39
N SER A 447 -7.03 -28.20 -20.43
CA SER A 447 -5.95 -28.30 -21.42
C SER A 447 -6.47 -28.39 -22.86
N ARG A 448 -7.69 -28.89 -23.08
CA ARG A 448 -8.34 -28.96 -24.40
C ARG A 448 -8.87 -27.61 -24.88
N TYR A 449 -8.82 -26.56 -24.08
CA TYR A 449 -9.25 -25.22 -24.44
C TYR A 449 -8.10 -24.26 -24.72
N LEU A 450 -6.88 -24.80 -24.79
CA LEU A 450 -5.67 -24.12 -25.24
C LEU A 450 -5.09 -24.81 -26.48
N PHE A 451 -4.56 -24.02 -27.41
CA PHE A 451 -3.83 -24.53 -28.56
C PHE A 451 -2.65 -23.63 -28.91
N CYS A 452 -1.44 -24.16 -28.72
CA CYS A 452 -0.20 -23.46 -29.03
C CYS A 452 0.25 -23.73 -30.46
N THR A 453 0.49 -22.66 -31.23
CA THR A 453 1.08 -22.73 -32.57
C THR A 453 2.43 -22.01 -32.57
N TYR A 454 3.44 -22.68 -33.13
CA TYR A 454 4.81 -22.17 -33.19
C TYR A 454 5.21 -21.95 -34.65
N THR A 455 5.39 -20.68 -35.03
CA THR A 455 5.80 -20.27 -36.39
C THR A 455 7.10 -19.47 -36.29
N ASP A 456 8.22 -20.11 -36.61
CA ASP A 456 9.58 -19.56 -36.48
C ASP A 456 9.86 -19.06 -35.05
N THR A 457 9.84 -17.74 -34.85
CA THR A 457 10.00 -17.10 -33.53
C THR A 457 8.67 -16.67 -32.92
N LYS A 458 7.58 -16.65 -33.68
CA LYS A 458 6.25 -16.24 -33.21
C LYS A 458 5.51 -17.42 -32.60
N VAL A 459 5.01 -17.23 -31.40
CA VAL A 459 4.15 -18.16 -30.67
C VAL A 459 2.75 -17.57 -30.61
N THR A 460 1.74 -18.40 -30.86
CA THR A 460 0.32 -18.04 -30.72
C THR A 460 -0.36 -19.04 -29.79
N VAL A 461 -0.81 -18.57 -28.64
CA VAL A 461 -1.65 -19.31 -27.70
C VAL A 461 -3.10 -18.98 -28.04
N SER A 462 -3.78 -19.94 -28.67
CA SER A 462 -5.20 -19.81 -29.03
C SER A 462 -6.05 -20.35 -27.89
N ILE A 463 -7.03 -19.58 -27.46
CA ILE A 463 -7.88 -19.88 -26.30
C ILE A 463 -9.34 -19.89 -26.74
N SER A 464 -10.10 -20.88 -26.26
CA SER A 464 -11.53 -21.06 -26.50
C SER A 464 -12.17 -21.46 -25.18
N LEU A 465 -12.65 -20.51 -24.37
CA LEU A 465 -13.08 -20.75 -23.00
C LEU A 465 -14.43 -21.47 -22.94
N PRO A 466 -14.60 -22.46 -22.04
CA PRO A 466 -15.78 -23.32 -22.00
C PRO A 466 -17.06 -22.62 -21.52
N ASP A 467 -16.96 -21.62 -20.66
CA ASP A 467 -18.11 -20.98 -20.02
C ASP A 467 -17.72 -19.61 -19.44
N THR A 468 -18.67 -18.85 -18.89
CA THR A 468 -18.40 -17.52 -18.32
C THR A 468 -17.60 -17.57 -17.03
N GLY A 469 -16.82 -16.52 -16.78
CA GLY A 469 -16.07 -16.36 -15.53
C GLY A 469 -14.60 -15.98 -15.75
N VAL A 470 -13.82 -16.09 -14.67
CA VAL A 470 -12.43 -15.64 -14.63
C VAL A 470 -11.48 -16.84 -14.62
N TYR A 471 -10.61 -16.90 -15.62
CA TYR A 471 -9.62 -17.97 -15.80
C TYR A 471 -8.21 -17.44 -15.62
N ARG A 472 -7.33 -18.30 -15.13
CA ARG A 472 -5.88 -18.09 -15.09
C ARG A 472 -5.25 -18.85 -16.26
N LEU A 473 -4.49 -18.13 -17.08
CA LEU A 473 -3.62 -18.69 -18.09
C LEU A 473 -2.16 -18.49 -17.65
N GLY A 474 -1.55 -19.54 -17.13
CA GLY A 474 -0.13 -19.52 -16.76
C GLY A 474 0.76 -19.84 -17.95
N LEU A 475 1.75 -18.98 -18.21
CA LEU A 475 2.82 -19.21 -19.17
C LEU A 475 4.10 -19.61 -18.42
N TYR A 476 4.65 -20.75 -18.78
CA TYR A 476 5.87 -21.30 -18.21
C TYR A 476 6.90 -21.49 -19.32
N ALA A 477 8.18 -21.34 -18.97
CA ALA A 477 9.27 -21.60 -19.89
C ALA A 477 10.41 -22.35 -19.18
N ARG A 478 11.05 -23.25 -19.93
CA ARG A 478 12.29 -23.90 -19.52
C ARG A 478 13.46 -23.05 -20.03
N ILE A 479 14.22 -22.46 -19.10
CA ILE A 479 15.34 -21.57 -19.42
C ILE A 479 16.61 -22.38 -19.70
N THR A 480 16.82 -23.46 -18.96
CA THR A 480 17.97 -24.37 -19.11
C THR A 480 17.52 -25.69 -19.73
N PRO A 481 18.24 -26.23 -20.74
CA PRO A 481 17.91 -27.52 -21.34
C PRO A 481 17.85 -28.62 -20.27
N GLY A 482 16.74 -29.37 -20.23
CA GLY A 482 16.50 -30.42 -19.24
C GLY A 482 16.12 -29.95 -17.82
N GLY A 483 16.01 -28.64 -17.58
CA GLY A 483 15.57 -28.07 -16.30
C GLY A 483 14.06 -28.05 -16.10
N ASP A 484 13.62 -27.52 -14.95
CA ASP A 484 12.21 -27.37 -14.64
C ASP A 484 11.55 -26.19 -15.38
N PHE A 485 10.22 -26.27 -15.51
CA PHE A 485 9.42 -25.18 -16.06
C PHE A 485 9.29 -24.05 -15.03
N ASN A 486 9.80 -22.87 -15.40
CA ASN A 486 9.75 -21.68 -14.55
C ASN A 486 8.54 -20.83 -14.94
N PRO A 487 7.78 -20.28 -13.97
CA PRO A 487 6.64 -19.41 -14.26
C PRO A 487 7.11 -18.09 -14.86
N MET A 488 6.67 -17.77 -16.08
CA MET A 488 7.03 -16.53 -16.79
C MET A 488 6.08 -15.40 -16.45
N CYS A 489 4.78 -15.62 -16.65
CA CYS A 489 3.71 -14.70 -16.29
C CYS A 489 2.36 -15.40 -16.32
N ASP A 490 1.39 -14.88 -15.57
CA ASP A 490 -0.01 -15.31 -15.66
C ASP A 490 -0.86 -14.26 -16.36
N PHE A 491 -1.78 -14.67 -17.23
CA PHE A 491 -2.85 -13.81 -17.75
C PHE A 491 -4.17 -14.12 -17.05
N ILE A 492 -4.91 -13.07 -16.73
CA ILE A 492 -6.26 -13.16 -16.15
C ILE A 492 -7.25 -12.99 -17.29
N LEU A 493 -7.93 -14.06 -17.68
CA LEU A 493 -8.89 -14.05 -18.77
C LEU A 493 -10.30 -13.89 -18.20
N ARG A 494 -11.00 -12.81 -18.53
CA ARG A 494 -12.41 -12.59 -18.19
C ARG A 494 -13.28 -12.94 -19.38
N ASN A 495 -14.03 -14.04 -19.29
CA ASN A 495 -15.02 -14.43 -20.29
C ASN A 495 -16.41 -13.93 -19.90
N ILE A 496 -16.99 -13.09 -20.74
CA ILE A 496 -18.38 -12.64 -20.59
C ILE A 496 -19.34 -13.33 -21.57
N CYS A 497 -18.85 -14.30 -22.36
CA CYS A 497 -19.65 -15.04 -23.31
C CYS A 497 -20.26 -16.29 -22.68
N ASP A 498 -21.60 -16.37 -22.69
CA ASP A 498 -22.37 -17.52 -22.20
C ASP A 498 -22.36 -18.73 -23.15
N GLN A 499 -21.92 -18.55 -24.40
CA GLN A 499 -21.85 -19.66 -25.34
C GLN A 499 -20.65 -20.55 -25.05
N PRO A 500 -20.83 -21.88 -24.99
CA PRO A 500 -19.75 -22.78 -24.64
C PRO A 500 -18.69 -22.82 -25.74
N GLY A 501 -17.44 -22.64 -25.33
CA GLY A 501 -16.28 -22.79 -26.21
C GLY A 501 -16.17 -24.21 -26.74
N ILE A 502 -15.78 -24.34 -28.01
CA ILE A 502 -15.49 -25.65 -28.60
C ILE A 502 -14.04 -26.01 -28.25
N PRO A 503 -13.77 -27.23 -27.75
CA PRO A 503 -12.40 -27.66 -27.43
C PRO A 503 -11.56 -27.82 -28.70
N PHE A 504 -10.26 -27.61 -28.56
CA PHE A 504 -9.23 -27.95 -29.53
C PHE A 504 -8.94 -29.46 -29.53
N PRO A 505 -8.21 -29.99 -30.53
CA PRO A 505 -7.76 -31.37 -30.56
C PRO A 505 -6.81 -31.68 -29.40
N CYS A 506 -6.78 -32.92 -28.93
CA CYS A 506 -5.81 -33.34 -27.92
C CYS A 506 -4.44 -33.49 -28.58
N VAL A 507 -3.41 -32.82 -28.07
CA VAL A 507 -2.08 -32.77 -28.67
C VAL A 507 -1.10 -33.65 -27.90
N TYR A 508 -0.25 -34.40 -28.61
CA TYR A 508 0.77 -35.29 -28.03
C TYR A 508 2.19 -34.72 -28.25
N SER A 509 3.18 -35.30 -27.56
CA SER A 509 4.58 -34.86 -27.57
C SER A 509 5.24 -34.85 -28.95
N ALA A 510 4.73 -35.62 -29.91
CA ALA A 510 5.22 -35.62 -31.28
C ALA A 510 4.88 -34.31 -32.04
N TRP A 511 3.91 -33.52 -31.56
CA TRP A 511 3.60 -32.21 -32.09
C TRP A 511 4.63 -31.18 -31.63
N SER A 512 5.46 -30.72 -32.58
CA SER A 512 6.65 -29.93 -32.29
C SER A 512 6.72 -28.64 -33.11
N LYS A 513 7.81 -27.88 -32.93
CA LYS A 513 8.04 -26.58 -33.57
C LYS A 513 7.92 -26.67 -35.10
N GLY A 514 7.24 -25.70 -35.71
CA GLY A 514 6.97 -25.67 -37.14
C GLY A 514 5.75 -26.48 -37.59
N CYS A 515 5.14 -27.26 -36.69
CA CYS A 515 3.86 -27.89 -36.95
C CYS A 515 2.72 -26.85 -36.87
N VAL A 516 1.85 -26.82 -37.88
CA VAL A 516 0.72 -25.89 -37.95
C VAL A 516 -0.53 -26.64 -38.39
N LEU A 517 -1.57 -26.62 -37.56
CA LEU A 517 -2.89 -27.11 -37.90
C LEU A 517 -3.73 -25.96 -38.46
N PHE A 518 -4.09 -26.08 -39.74
CA PHE A 518 -4.98 -25.13 -40.40
C PHE A 518 -6.43 -25.54 -40.19
N GLU A 519 -6.78 -26.79 -40.52
CA GLU A 519 -8.14 -27.34 -40.40
C GLU A 519 -8.08 -28.86 -40.11
N PRO A 520 -9.04 -29.42 -39.34
CA PRO A 520 -10.01 -28.73 -38.50
C PRO A 520 -9.33 -28.20 -37.23
N ARG A 521 -9.65 -26.98 -36.80
CA ARG A 521 -9.16 -26.43 -35.52
C ARG A 521 -9.98 -26.86 -34.32
N VAL A 522 -11.18 -27.36 -34.55
CA VAL A 522 -12.03 -27.92 -33.51
C VAL A 522 -11.63 -29.37 -33.27
N GLY A 523 -11.50 -29.74 -32.00
CA GLY A 523 -11.21 -31.12 -31.57
C GLY A 523 -12.45 -31.99 -31.43
N LEU A 524 -13.64 -31.39 -31.50
CA LEU A 524 -14.92 -32.08 -31.45
C LEU A 524 -15.60 -31.98 -32.82
N LEU A 525 -15.69 -33.10 -33.52
CA LEU A 525 -16.17 -33.21 -34.90
C LEU A 525 -17.61 -33.72 -34.95
N GLU A 526 -18.33 -33.35 -36.01
CA GLU A 526 -19.68 -33.87 -36.26
C GLU A 526 -19.63 -35.32 -36.75
N PRO A 527 -20.50 -36.21 -36.27
CA PRO A 527 -20.58 -37.60 -36.71
C PRO A 527 -21.03 -37.69 -38.17
N ALA A 528 -20.61 -38.76 -38.85
CA ALA A 528 -20.99 -39.07 -40.24
C ALA A 528 -20.78 -37.91 -41.23
N SER A 529 -19.71 -37.13 -41.05
CA SER A 529 -19.40 -35.96 -41.89
C SER A 529 -18.03 -36.06 -42.54
N TRP A 530 -17.89 -35.44 -43.72
CA TRP A 530 -16.58 -35.29 -44.36
C TRP A 530 -15.86 -34.07 -43.78
N VAL A 531 -14.69 -34.29 -43.22
CA VAL A 531 -13.89 -33.27 -42.58
C VAL A 531 -12.58 -33.08 -43.35
N ARG A 532 -12.31 -31.84 -43.75
CA ARG A 532 -11.06 -31.48 -44.43
C ARG A 532 -9.94 -31.32 -43.41
N PHE A 533 -8.89 -32.11 -43.57
CA PHE A 533 -7.65 -31.98 -42.81
C PHE A 533 -6.63 -31.19 -43.63
N ARG A 534 -6.03 -30.17 -43.02
CA ARG A 534 -4.96 -29.35 -43.58
C ARG A 534 -3.92 -29.08 -42.50
N VAL A 535 -2.76 -29.69 -42.64
CA VAL A 535 -1.70 -29.63 -41.63
C VAL A 535 -0.33 -29.47 -42.27
N ARG A 536 0.53 -28.66 -41.65
CA ARG A 536 1.95 -28.59 -41.97
C ARG A 536 2.71 -29.31 -40.87
N VAL A 537 3.52 -30.29 -41.25
CA VAL A 537 4.42 -31.01 -40.35
C VAL A 537 5.78 -31.08 -41.06
N PRO A 538 6.81 -30.36 -40.58
CA PRO A 538 8.13 -30.39 -41.21
C PRO A 538 8.81 -31.75 -41.08
N GLY A 539 9.56 -32.17 -42.11
CA GLY A 539 10.45 -33.33 -42.04
C GLY A 539 9.77 -34.71 -42.06
N THR A 540 8.45 -34.80 -42.28
CA THR A 540 7.73 -36.07 -42.33
C THR A 540 7.56 -36.59 -43.75
N GLN A 541 7.60 -37.92 -43.91
CA GLN A 541 7.41 -38.58 -45.20
C GLN A 541 5.95 -38.93 -45.47
N ARG A 542 5.18 -39.29 -44.44
CA ARG A 542 3.75 -39.63 -44.57
C ARG A 542 2.96 -39.06 -43.40
N VAL A 543 1.77 -38.53 -43.73
CA VAL A 543 0.79 -38.07 -42.75
C VAL A 543 -0.53 -38.76 -43.06
N SER A 544 -1.13 -39.40 -42.06
CA SER A 544 -2.40 -40.09 -42.22
C SER A 544 -3.32 -39.85 -41.03
N VAL A 545 -4.61 -39.81 -41.31
CA VAL A 545 -5.67 -39.81 -40.30
C VAL A 545 -6.20 -41.22 -40.16
N VAL A 546 -6.22 -41.73 -38.94
CA VAL A 546 -6.63 -43.09 -38.60
C VAL A 546 -7.92 -43.01 -37.79
N GLY A 547 -9.02 -43.49 -38.38
CA GLY A 547 -10.30 -43.77 -37.71
C GLY A 547 -10.72 -45.21 -37.99
N GLU A 548 -11.96 -45.42 -38.43
CA GLU A 548 -12.43 -46.72 -38.95
C GLU A 548 -11.61 -47.15 -40.18
N THR A 549 -11.26 -46.17 -41.01
CA THR A 549 -10.38 -46.34 -42.16
C THR A 549 -9.16 -45.43 -42.02
N ARG A 550 -8.05 -45.86 -42.60
CA ARG A 550 -6.84 -45.06 -42.69
C ARG A 550 -6.88 -44.25 -43.98
N THR A 551 -6.83 -42.93 -43.86
CA THR A 551 -6.76 -42.00 -44.99
C THR A 551 -5.40 -41.31 -45.01
N GLU A 552 -4.66 -41.45 -46.12
CA GLU A 552 -3.40 -40.74 -46.33
C GLU A 552 -3.64 -39.35 -46.91
N LEU A 553 -3.05 -38.34 -46.28
CA LEU A 553 -3.11 -36.97 -46.75
C LEU A 553 -2.12 -36.77 -47.90
N LYS A 554 -2.45 -35.89 -48.84
CA LYS A 554 -1.59 -35.56 -49.98
C LYS A 554 -0.84 -34.27 -49.73
N LEU A 555 0.45 -34.25 -50.00
CA LEU A 555 1.27 -33.04 -49.90
C LEU A 555 1.01 -32.13 -51.10
N ASN A 556 0.63 -30.89 -50.84
CA ASN A 556 0.41 -29.90 -51.90
C ASN A 556 1.66 -29.04 -52.19
N LYS A 557 1.56 -28.18 -53.22
CA LYS A 557 2.66 -27.31 -53.68
C LYS A 557 3.20 -26.37 -52.60
N SER A 558 2.39 -26.04 -51.58
CA SER A 558 2.75 -25.16 -50.46
C SER A 558 3.31 -25.92 -49.25
N ARG A 559 3.68 -27.20 -49.43
CA ARG A 559 4.15 -28.11 -48.36
C ARG A 559 3.14 -28.25 -47.22
N ILE A 560 1.85 -28.32 -47.56
CA ILE A 560 0.76 -28.58 -46.63
C ILE A 560 0.14 -29.93 -47.00
N TRP A 561 -0.02 -30.81 -46.01
CA TRP A 561 -0.71 -32.08 -46.15
C TRP A 561 -2.22 -31.83 -46.09
N GLU A 562 -2.94 -32.27 -47.11
CA GLU A 562 -4.39 -32.09 -47.21
C GLU A 562 -5.14 -33.34 -47.66
N GLY A 563 -6.35 -33.50 -47.17
CA GLY A 563 -7.24 -34.60 -47.53
C GLY A 563 -8.57 -34.52 -46.80
N ASP A 564 -9.60 -35.09 -47.41
CA ASP A 564 -10.93 -35.19 -46.82
C ASP A 564 -11.08 -36.56 -46.17
N VAL A 565 -11.49 -36.57 -44.91
CA VAL A 565 -11.59 -37.77 -44.08
C VAL A 565 -13.00 -37.86 -43.54
N PHE A 566 -13.62 -39.02 -43.68
CA PHE A 566 -14.94 -39.27 -43.13
C PHE A 566 -14.83 -39.54 -41.62
N SER A 567 -15.61 -38.82 -40.80
CA SER A 567 -15.51 -38.91 -39.34
C SER A 567 -16.00 -40.26 -38.80
N GLY A 568 -16.94 -40.93 -39.46
CA GLY A 568 -17.51 -42.19 -38.96
C GLY A 568 -18.50 -41.98 -37.81
N ASN A 569 -18.84 -43.07 -37.11
CA ASN A 569 -19.82 -43.04 -36.03
C ASN A 569 -19.20 -42.70 -34.66
N ALA A 570 -20.03 -42.22 -33.72
CA ALA A 570 -19.65 -41.61 -32.43
C ALA A 570 -18.83 -42.45 -31.43
N LEU A 571 -18.42 -43.68 -31.78
CA LEU A 571 -17.69 -44.60 -30.88
C LEU A 571 -16.17 -44.56 -31.05
N GLN A 572 -15.64 -43.81 -32.04
CA GLN A 572 -14.20 -43.77 -32.32
C GLN A 572 -13.63 -42.34 -32.29
N VAL A 573 -12.32 -42.26 -32.08
CA VAL A 573 -11.54 -41.03 -32.04
C VAL A 573 -10.65 -41.00 -33.29
N LEU A 574 -10.67 -39.92 -34.06
CA LEU A 574 -9.76 -39.78 -35.19
C LEU A 574 -8.35 -39.42 -34.69
N LYS A 575 -7.33 -40.16 -35.16
CA LYS A 575 -5.93 -39.93 -34.79
C LYS A 575 -5.16 -39.40 -35.98
N LEU A 576 -4.60 -38.21 -35.88
CA LEU A 576 -3.63 -37.70 -36.85
C LEU A 576 -2.26 -38.25 -36.47
N ALA A 577 -1.65 -39.04 -37.36
CA ALA A 577 -0.38 -39.70 -37.11
C ALA A 577 0.61 -39.52 -38.27
N VAL A 578 1.90 -39.58 -37.93
CA VAL A 578 3.01 -39.39 -38.87
C VAL A 578 4.00 -40.55 -38.82
N SER A 579 4.62 -40.85 -39.97
CA SER A 579 5.77 -41.76 -40.04
C SER A 579 7.06 -40.96 -40.26
N LEU A 580 8.07 -41.27 -39.45
CA LEU A 580 9.44 -40.81 -39.62
C LEU A 580 10.26 -41.96 -40.22
N GLY A 581 10.18 -42.12 -41.54
CA GLY A 581 10.91 -43.15 -42.30
C GLY A 581 10.04 -44.31 -42.78
N ASP A 582 10.70 -45.39 -43.24
CA ASP A 582 10.12 -46.61 -43.81
C ASP A 582 9.56 -47.59 -42.76
N SER A 583 9.65 -47.26 -41.46
CA SER A 583 9.06 -48.11 -40.42
C SER A 583 7.52 -48.06 -40.45
N SER A 584 6.88 -49.14 -40.02
CA SER A 584 5.43 -49.18 -39.81
C SER A 584 4.98 -48.41 -38.56
N ASP A 585 5.91 -47.85 -37.80
CA ASP A 585 5.65 -47.26 -36.50
C ASP A 585 5.23 -45.79 -36.67
N MET A 586 4.03 -45.47 -36.22
CA MET A 586 3.38 -44.18 -36.45
C MET A 586 3.29 -43.40 -35.14
N ALA A 587 3.89 -42.22 -35.10
CA ALA A 587 3.74 -41.31 -33.97
C ALA A 587 2.41 -40.55 -34.08
N VAL A 588 1.57 -40.62 -33.05
CA VAL A 588 0.32 -39.85 -32.98
C VAL A 588 0.66 -38.41 -32.63
N LEU A 589 0.24 -37.47 -33.47
CA LEU A 589 0.39 -36.03 -33.24
C LEU A 589 -0.74 -35.48 -32.38
N MET A 590 -1.98 -35.85 -32.72
CA MET A 590 -3.18 -35.35 -32.07
C MET A 590 -4.38 -36.27 -32.29
N THR A 591 -5.38 -36.14 -31.42
CA THR A 591 -6.67 -36.83 -31.54
C THR A 591 -7.86 -35.87 -31.56
N PHE A 592 -8.91 -36.29 -32.28
CA PHE A 592 -10.17 -35.56 -32.43
C PHE A 592 -11.33 -36.46 -32.01
N ASP A 593 -12.16 -35.96 -31.10
CA ASP A 593 -13.36 -36.64 -30.62
C ASP A 593 -14.51 -36.40 -31.60
N ILE A 594 -15.46 -37.33 -31.63
CA ILE A 594 -16.69 -37.23 -32.43
C ILE A 594 -17.86 -37.01 -31.47
N LYS A 595 -18.74 -36.05 -31.76
CA LYS A 595 -19.95 -35.83 -30.95
C LYS A 595 -20.79 -37.10 -30.90
N GLN A 596 -21.30 -37.40 -29.71
CA GLN A 596 -22.33 -38.43 -29.56
C GLN A 596 -23.63 -37.90 -30.17
N GLN A 597 -24.25 -38.70 -31.05
CA GLN A 597 -25.63 -38.44 -31.47
C GLN A 597 -26.51 -38.63 -30.24
N ASP A 598 -27.21 -37.57 -29.83
CA ASP A 598 -28.31 -37.71 -28.88
C ASP A 598 -29.27 -38.75 -29.47
N LYS A 599 -29.45 -39.87 -28.76
CA LYS A 599 -30.54 -40.77 -29.08
C LYS A 599 -31.83 -40.00 -28.81
N GLU A 600 -32.52 -39.57 -29.86
CA GLU A 600 -33.95 -39.27 -29.76
C GLU A 600 -34.61 -40.47 -29.07
N VAL A 601 -35.15 -40.24 -27.87
CA VAL A 601 -35.94 -41.22 -27.12
C VAL A 601 -37.36 -41.22 -27.65
#